data_AF-A0A7W6M8V1-F1
#
_entry.id   AF-A0A7W6M8V1-F1
#
_cell.length_a   1.000
_cell.length_b   1.000
_cell.length_c   1.000
_cell.angle_alpha   90.00
_cell.angle_beta   90.00
_cell.angle_gamma   90.00
#
_symmetry.space_group_name_H-M   'P 1'
#
loop_
_entity.id
_entity.type
_entity.pdbx_description
1 polymer ?
#
loop_
_entity_poly.entity_id
_entity_poly.type
_entity_poly.pdbx_seq_one_letter_code
_entity_poly.pdbx_strand_id
1 'polypeptide(L)'
;MSDTSHPDAYFDIDQPLVEHRFPCDTCGSDLRYAPGAAQLVCDHCGNTQPIEGSGFRFQPIAELDLRKGLRADLPAEQMEETRVTQCPNCAAQVEFDAGKHATECPFCATPVVVDTGTNRHIKPRAVLPFSLTEEVARDAMKDWLGSLWFAPNGLQNYARKGRRMDGIYVPYWTYDADTRSSYTGQRGTIYYVTKTVTVNGKRQQRQVAKVRWRSASGRVARFFDDVLVLASKSLPKKYTDALEPWDLSALEPYAPEYLAGFRAEAYAVSLEEGFGEARAHMDRVIERDVKFDIGGDRQRVHNIDTTLSNLTFKHVLLPVWLAAYKYRGKTYRFVVNGRTGRVQGERPFSAIKITIAVILGAIAAGIIGYFVALNQ
;
A
#
# COMPACT_ATOMS: atom_id res chain seq x y z
N MET A 1 -30.65 19.83 53.42
CA MET A 1 -30.73 19.73 51.95
C MET A 1 -29.55 20.49 51.40
N SER A 2 -28.44 19.77 51.22
CA SER A 2 -27.18 20.26 50.68
C SER A 2 -27.24 20.17 49.16
N ASP A 3 -27.20 21.33 48.52
CA ASP A 3 -27.20 21.50 47.08
C ASP A 3 -25.76 21.27 46.55
N THR A 4 -25.54 20.13 45.89
CA THR A 4 -24.29 19.80 45.22
C THR A 4 -24.41 20.21 43.75
N SER A 5 -23.94 21.42 43.43
CA SER A 5 -23.72 21.84 42.05
C SER A 5 -22.52 21.08 41.46
N HIS A 6 -22.79 20.26 40.45
CA HIS A 6 -21.77 19.72 39.54
C HIS A 6 -21.21 20.87 38.69
N PRO A 7 -19.88 21.01 38.54
CA PRO A 7 -19.34 21.87 37.49
C PRO A 7 -19.46 21.12 36.17
N ASP A 8 -20.36 21.59 35.31
CA ASP A 8 -20.43 21.18 33.91
C ASP A 8 -19.07 21.49 33.25
N ALA A 9 -18.37 20.44 32.85
CA ALA A 9 -17.18 20.56 32.03
C ALA A 9 -17.59 21.09 30.65
N TYR A 10 -17.39 22.38 30.45
CA TYR A 10 -17.48 23.03 29.15
C TYR A 10 -16.38 22.43 28.26
N PHE A 11 -16.74 21.45 27.43
CA PHE A 11 -15.89 21.01 26.33
C PHE A 11 -15.76 22.20 25.36
N ASP A 12 -14.55 22.70 25.22
CA ASP A 12 -14.18 23.73 24.26
C ASP A 12 -14.30 23.13 22.84
N ILE A 13 -15.38 23.47 22.13
CA ILE A 13 -15.75 22.90 20.82
C ILE A 13 -15.21 23.73 19.64
N ASP A 14 -14.29 24.66 19.89
CA ASP A 14 -13.92 25.71 18.92
C ASP A 14 -12.68 25.37 18.07
N GLN A 15 -12.41 24.08 17.80
CA GLN A 15 -11.49 23.74 16.70
C GLN A 15 -12.26 23.77 15.38
N PRO A 16 -11.89 24.66 14.44
CA PRO A 16 -12.59 24.73 13.16
C PRO A 16 -12.41 23.41 12.40
N LEU A 17 -13.53 22.79 12.03
CA LEU A 17 -13.53 21.65 11.10
C LEU A 17 -12.80 22.07 9.83
N VAL A 18 -11.76 21.32 9.49
CA VAL A 18 -10.90 21.68 8.35
C VAL A 18 -11.69 21.43 7.06
N GLU A 19 -12.01 22.50 6.33
CA GLU A 19 -12.66 22.46 5.03
C GLU A 19 -11.71 23.04 3.96
N HIS A 20 -11.29 22.20 3.02
CA HIS A 20 -10.30 22.56 2.01
C HIS A 20 -10.98 23.07 0.73
N ARG A 21 -11.27 24.37 0.66
CA ARG A 21 -11.69 25.03 -0.58
C ARG A 21 -10.60 25.96 -1.11
N PHE A 22 -10.33 25.85 -2.41
CA PHE A 22 -9.28 26.62 -3.10
C PHE A 22 -9.90 27.46 -4.22
N PRO A 23 -10.50 28.62 -3.92
CA PRO A 23 -11.13 29.46 -4.93
C PRO A 23 -10.08 30.15 -5.82
N CYS A 24 -10.32 30.17 -7.12
CA CYS A 24 -9.49 30.89 -8.09
C CYS A 24 -9.60 32.41 -7.87
N ASP A 25 -8.46 33.08 -7.75
CA ASP A 25 -8.35 34.55 -7.60
C ASP A 25 -8.91 35.35 -8.80
N THR A 26 -9.04 34.70 -9.96
CA THR A 26 -9.38 35.34 -11.23
C THR A 26 -10.87 35.23 -11.53
N CYS A 27 -11.49 34.07 -11.27
CA CYS A 27 -12.90 33.83 -11.62
C CYS A 27 -13.76 33.24 -10.49
N GLY A 28 -13.18 32.96 -9.32
CA GLY A 28 -13.89 32.42 -8.16
C GLY A 28 -14.28 30.94 -8.24
N SER A 29 -14.01 30.24 -9.36
CA SER A 29 -14.21 28.78 -9.47
C SER A 29 -13.17 28.01 -8.68
N ASP A 30 -13.48 26.78 -8.26
CA ASP A 30 -12.52 25.97 -7.50
C ASP A 30 -11.31 25.56 -8.36
N LEU A 31 -10.13 25.69 -7.78
CA LEU A 31 -8.86 25.23 -8.32
C LEU A 31 -8.67 23.74 -8.05
N ARG A 32 -7.89 23.08 -8.92
CA ARG A 32 -7.48 21.68 -8.77
C ARG A 32 -5.98 21.53 -8.84
N TYR A 33 -5.41 20.61 -8.08
CA TYR A 33 -4.03 20.21 -8.22
C TYR A 33 -3.81 19.57 -9.59
N ALA A 34 -2.78 20.03 -10.30
CA ALA A 34 -2.38 19.47 -11.60
C ALA A 34 -1.31 18.39 -11.40
N PRO A 35 -1.60 17.09 -11.64
CA PRO A 35 -0.61 16.03 -11.48
C PRO A 35 0.68 16.30 -12.26
N GLY A 36 1.81 16.11 -11.59
CA GLY A 36 3.14 16.30 -12.17
C GLY A 36 3.58 17.76 -12.24
N ALA A 37 2.71 18.71 -11.90
CA ALA A 37 3.04 20.12 -11.79
C ALA A 37 2.83 20.55 -10.33
N ALA A 38 3.80 21.26 -9.75
CA ALA A 38 3.70 21.74 -8.37
C ALA A 38 2.79 22.99 -8.26
N GLN A 39 1.58 22.90 -8.84
CA GLN A 39 0.67 24.03 -9.02
C GLN A 39 -0.80 23.57 -9.03
N LEU A 40 -1.66 24.52 -8.70
CA LEU A 40 -3.10 24.47 -8.88
C LEU A 40 -3.49 25.07 -10.23
N VAL A 41 -4.54 24.56 -10.85
CA VAL A 41 -5.10 25.02 -12.14
C VAL A 41 -6.61 25.15 -12.04
N CYS A 42 -7.17 26.22 -12.59
CA CYS A 42 -8.60 26.43 -12.68
C CYS A 42 -9.15 25.79 -13.95
N ASP A 43 -10.01 24.78 -13.82
CA ASP A 43 -10.67 24.13 -14.97
C ASP A 43 -11.58 25.09 -15.78
N HIS A 44 -12.01 26.20 -15.18
CA HIS A 44 -12.95 27.15 -15.80
C HIS A 44 -12.25 28.23 -16.63
N CYS A 45 -11.25 28.92 -16.06
CA CYS A 45 -10.57 30.04 -16.73
C CYS A 45 -9.12 29.76 -17.13
N GLY A 46 -8.55 28.63 -16.71
CA GLY A 46 -7.16 28.26 -16.98
C GLY A 46 -6.11 28.97 -16.13
N ASN A 47 -6.50 29.82 -15.16
CA ASN A 47 -5.54 30.43 -14.25
C ASN A 47 -4.77 29.37 -13.45
N THR A 48 -3.49 29.62 -13.18
CA THR A 48 -2.61 28.72 -12.45
C THR A 48 -2.02 29.41 -11.23
N GLN A 49 -1.92 28.69 -10.11
CA GLN A 49 -1.30 29.19 -8.87
C GLN A 49 -0.26 28.18 -8.36
N PRO A 50 0.98 28.59 -8.06
CA PRO A 50 1.96 27.66 -7.50
C PRO A 50 1.54 27.20 -6.10
N ILE A 51 1.87 25.97 -5.73
CA ILE A 51 1.71 25.53 -4.34
C ILE A 51 2.88 26.11 -3.53
N GLU A 52 2.60 26.96 -2.55
CA GLU A 52 3.65 27.53 -1.71
C GLU A 52 4.38 26.43 -0.92
N GLY A 53 5.71 26.52 -0.82
CA GLY A 53 6.52 25.49 -0.18
C GLY A 53 6.75 24.22 -1.00
N SER A 54 6.11 24.08 -2.18
CA SER A 54 6.36 22.97 -3.09
C SER A 54 7.69 23.08 -3.85
N GLY A 55 8.31 21.92 -4.10
CA GLY A 55 9.51 21.78 -4.93
C GLY A 55 10.81 21.97 -4.15
N PHE A 56 11.50 20.87 -3.84
CA PHE A 56 12.91 20.74 -3.40
C PHE A 56 13.49 21.82 -2.45
N ARG A 57 12.67 22.63 -1.78
CA ARG A 57 13.14 23.48 -0.69
C ARG A 57 13.27 22.56 0.50
N PHE A 58 14.50 22.41 0.98
CA PHE A 58 14.96 21.57 2.09
C PHE A 58 14.25 21.85 3.43
N GLN A 59 12.92 21.76 3.49
CA GLN A 59 12.19 21.64 4.74
C GLN A 59 12.21 20.16 5.09
N PRO A 60 13.02 19.73 6.07
CA PRO A 60 13.02 18.34 6.48
C PRO A 60 11.61 17.99 6.99
N ILE A 61 11.03 16.92 6.43
CA ILE A 61 9.79 16.35 6.94
C ILE A 61 10.11 15.79 8.32
N ALA A 62 9.77 16.54 9.37
CA ALA A 62 10.09 16.13 10.73
C ALA A 62 9.25 14.91 11.12
N GLU A 63 9.91 13.91 11.68
CA GLU A 63 9.31 12.67 12.14
C GLU A 63 8.83 12.79 13.58
N LEU A 64 7.88 11.94 13.95
CA LEU A 64 7.30 11.91 15.29
C LEU A 64 7.90 10.76 16.10
N ASP A 65 8.09 10.97 17.40
CA ASP A 65 8.52 9.91 18.32
C ASP A 65 7.44 8.84 18.44
N LEU A 66 7.76 7.60 18.09
CA LEU A 66 6.81 6.50 18.08
C LEU A 66 6.24 6.21 19.47
N ARG A 67 7.06 6.30 20.53
CA ARG A 67 6.60 6.00 21.89
C ARG A 67 5.60 7.04 22.38
N LYS A 68 5.78 8.32 22.03
CA LYS A 68 4.79 9.36 22.29
C LYS A 68 3.49 9.09 21.52
N GLY A 69 3.60 8.73 20.24
CA GLY A 69 2.45 8.36 19.42
C GLY A 69 1.64 7.20 20.01
N LEU A 70 2.30 6.11 20.42
CA LEU A 70 1.65 4.94 21.02
C LEU A 70 0.99 5.22 22.38
N ARG A 71 1.47 6.22 23.13
CA ARG A 71 0.85 6.67 24.38
C ARG A 71 -0.23 7.74 24.18
N ALA A 72 -0.55 8.09 22.93
CA ALA A 72 -1.43 9.22 22.60
C ALA A 72 -0.99 10.55 23.23
N ASP A 73 0.32 10.76 23.34
CA ASP A 73 0.98 11.91 23.96
C ASP A 73 1.66 12.80 22.91
N LEU A 74 0.97 12.98 21.77
CA LEU A 74 1.40 13.90 20.72
C LEU A 74 0.82 15.30 21.00
N PRO A 75 1.55 16.39 20.68
CA PRO A 75 1.02 17.73 20.78
C PRO A 75 -0.26 17.89 19.94
N ALA A 76 -1.20 18.72 20.42
CA ALA A 76 -2.47 18.96 19.72
C ALA A 76 -2.28 19.47 18.29
N GLU A 77 -1.19 20.19 18.01
CA GLU A 77 -0.86 20.66 16.65
C GLU A 77 -0.61 19.54 15.64
N GLN A 78 -0.25 18.33 16.09
CA GLN A 78 -0.04 17.13 15.26
C GLN A 78 -1.34 16.34 15.02
N MET A 79 -2.45 16.78 15.62
CA MET A 79 -3.77 16.17 15.46
C MET A 79 -4.67 17.10 14.65
N GLU A 80 -5.55 16.54 13.84
CA GLU A 80 -6.64 17.26 13.18
C GLU A 80 -7.96 16.52 13.30
N GLU A 81 -9.04 17.23 13.04
CA GLU A 81 -10.38 16.68 12.94
C GLU A 81 -10.93 17.01 11.55
N THR A 82 -11.22 15.96 10.77
CA THR A 82 -11.78 16.09 9.43
C THR A 82 -13.16 15.45 9.34
N ARG A 83 -13.92 15.87 8.34
CA ARG A 83 -15.25 15.30 8.05
C ARG A 83 -15.09 14.12 7.12
N VAL A 84 -15.43 12.94 7.61
CA VAL A 84 -15.40 11.69 6.84
C VAL A 84 -16.78 11.08 6.75
N THR A 85 -17.05 10.44 5.62
CA THR A 85 -18.21 9.57 5.48
C THR A 85 -17.75 8.11 5.49
N GLN A 86 -18.37 7.31 6.35
CA GLN A 86 -18.12 5.88 6.42
C GLN A 86 -18.99 5.12 5.41
N CYS A 87 -18.37 4.28 4.58
CA CYS A 87 -19.10 3.41 3.68
C CYS A 87 -19.66 2.18 4.43
N PRO A 88 -20.98 1.90 4.38
CA PRO A 88 -21.57 0.77 5.11
C PRO A 88 -21.18 -0.60 4.53
N ASN A 89 -20.67 -0.65 3.29
CA ASN A 89 -20.35 -1.91 2.61
C ASN A 89 -18.86 -2.31 2.71
N CYS A 90 -17.94 -1.33 2.74
CA CYS A 90 -16.50 -1.61 2.79
C CYS A 90 -15.78 -0.94 3.96
N ALA A 91 -16.51 -0.23 4.83
CA ALA A 91 -16.01 0.50 5.99
C ALA A 91 -14.99 1.62 5.71
N ALA A 92 -14.73 1.94 4.43
CA ALA A 92 -13.88 3.07 4.06
C ALA A 92 -14.39 4.37 4.66
N GLN A 93 -13.48 5.15 5.24
CA GLN A 93 -13.74 6.50 5.75
C GLN A 93 -13.09 7.49 4.79
N VAL A 94 -13.91 8.24 4.07
CA VAL A 94 -13.46 9.08 2.95
C VAL A 94 -13.91 10.50 3.16
N GLU A 95 -13.01 11.43 2.91
CA GLU A 95 -13.33 12.86 2.87
C GLU A 95 -13.99 13.20 1.53
N PHE A 96 -15.14 13.87 1.59
CA PHE A 96 -15.91 14.29 0.43
C PHE A 96 -16.04 15.82 0.38
N ASP A 97 -16.04 16.36 -0.84
CA ASP A 97 -16.25 17.79 -1.07
C ASP A 97 -17.56 18.29 -0.42
N ALA A 98 -17.49 19.48 0.17
CA ALA A 98 -18.66 20.15 0.70
C ALA A 98 -19.73 20.36 -0.38
N GLY A 99 -21.00 20.10 -0.03
CA GLY A 99 -22.15 20.25 -0.93
C GLY A 99 -22.56 18.98 -1.70
N LYS A 100 -21.82 17.86 -1.58
CA LYS A 100 -22.32 16.56 -2.05
C LYS A 100 -23.18 15.92 -0.97
N HIS A 101 -24.44 15.60 -1.28
CA HIS A 101 -25.34 14.90 -0.36
C HIS A 101 -25.37 13.39 -0.56
N ALA A 102 -25.09 12.93 -1.79
CA ALA A 102 -25.00 11.52 -2.12
C ALA A 102 -23.98 11.30 -3.25
N THR A 103 -23.20 10.24 -3.15
CA THR A 103 -22.18 9.87 -4.13
C THR A 103 -21.94 8.36 -4.12
N GLU A 104 -21.12 7.84 -5.02
CA GLU A 104 -20.62 6.46 -4.93
C GLU A 104 -19.32 6.41 -4.10
N CYS A 105 -19.21 5.41 -3.23
CA CYS A 105 -17.97 5.11 -2.53
C CYS A 105 -16.90 4.69 -3.56
N PRO A 106 -15.73 5.37 -3.62
CA PRO A 106 -14.73 5.11 -4.64
C PRO A 106 -14.09 3.72 -4.49
N PHE A 107 -14.12 3.16 -3.29
CA PHE A 107 -13.55 1.85 -2.99
C PHE A 107 -14.42 0.67 -3.41
N CYS A 108 -15.75 0.83 -3.50
CA CYS A 108 -16.60 -0.32 -3.78
C CYS A 108 -17.81 -0.08 -4.68
N ALA A 109 -17.99 1.15 -5.18
CA ALA A 109 -19.12 1.59 -5.98
C ALA A 109 -20.48 1.33 -5.30
N THR A 110 -20.51 1.43 -3.97
CA THR A 110 -21.76 1.44 -3.20
C THR A 110 -22.21 2.89 -3.03
N PRO A 111 -23.46 3.23 -3.37
CA PRO A 111 -24.02 4.55 -3.07
C PRO A 111 -23.93 4.83 -1.58
N VAL A 112 -23.44 6.01 -1.23
CA VAL A 112 -23.34 6.51 0.14
C VAL A 112 -24.06 7.85 0.21
N VAL A 113 -24.82 8.04 1.28
CA VAL A 113 -25.25 9.37 1.70
C VAL A 113 -24.07 9.97 2.42
N VAL A 114 -23.68 11.18 2.02
CA VAL A 114 -22.58 11.89 2.66
C VAL A 114 -23.11 12.34 4.01
N ASP A 115 -22.78 11.55 5.03
CA ASP A 115 -22.97 11.89 6.43
C ASP A 115 -21.63 12.39 6.97
N THR A 116 -21.67 13.49 7.72
CA THR A 116 -20.47 14.16 8.22
C THR A 116 -20.19 13.68 9.63
N GLY A 117 -19.69 12.45 9.75
CA GLY A 117 -18.98 12.05 10.95
C GLY A 117 -17.67 12.83 11.06
N THR A 118 -17.26 13.17 12.27
CA THR A 118 -15.93 13.76 12.49
C THR A 118 -14.94 12.68 12.89
N ASN A 119 -13.71 12.78 12.38
CA ASN A 119 -12.62 11.86 12.69
C ASN A 119 -11.40 12.64 13.14
N ARG A 120 -11.09 12.52 14.43
CA ARG A 120 -9.87 13.08 15.02
C ARG A 120 -8.70 12.12 14.87
N HIS A 121 -7.65 12.55 14.16
CA HIS A 121 -6.53 11.69 13.79
C HIS A 121 -5.20 12.46 13.67
N ILE A 122 -4.10 11.71 13.52
CA ILE A 122 -2.75 12.26 13.35
C ILE A 122 -2.65 12.88 11.94
N LYS A 123 -2.28 14.16 11.88
CA LYS A 123 -2.09 14.89 10.62
C LYS A 123 -1.07 14.18 9.73
N PRO A 124 -1.31 14.09 8.41
CA PRO A 124 -0.26 13.75 7.47
C PRO A 124 0.93 14.70 7.63
N ARG A 125 2.13 14.14 7.69
CA ARG A 125 3.39 14.91 7.72
C ARG A 125 3.91 15.16 6.31
N ALA A 126 3.58 14.26 5.40
CA ALA A 126 3.99 14.35 4.01
C ALA A 126 2.95 13.74 3.07
N VAL A 127 3.04 14.15 1.81
CA VAL A 127 2.29 13.60 0.70
C VAL A 127 3.25 13.31 -0.43
N LEU A 128 3.02 12.20 -1.14
CA LEU A 128 3.69 11.95 -2.40
C LEU A 128 2.78 12.49 -3.51
N PRO A 129 3.12 13.59 -4.20
CA PRO A 129 2.18 14.22 -5.11
C PRO A 129 1.86 13.32 -6.32
N PHE A 130 0.60 13.31 -6.78
CA PHE A 130 0.25 12.69 -8.05
C PHE A 130 1.16 13.23 -9.17
N SER A 131 1.76 12.36 -9.97
CA SER A 131 2.51 12.74 -11.18
C SER A 131 1.80 12.34 -12.48
N LEU A 132 0.91 11.36 -12.41
CA LEU A 132 0.15 10.88 -13.55
C LEU A 132 -1.29 11.40 -13.50
N THR A 133 -1.78 11.86 -14.64
CA THR A 133 -3.18 12.24 -14.80
C THR A 133 -4.10 11.02 -14.84
N GLU A 134 -5.40 11.27 -14.72
CA GLU A 134 -6.44 10.24 -14.78
C GLU A 134 -6.46 9.51 -16.13
N GLU A 135 -6.20 10.24 -17.22
CA GLU A 135 -6.09 9.70 -18.58
C GLU A 135 -4.98 8.66 -18.68
N VAL A 136 -3.79 9.01 -18.19
CA VAL A 136 -2.61 8.12 -18.22
C VAL A 136 -2.87 6.87 -17.37
N ALA A 137 -3.43 7.04 -16.17
CA ALA A 137 -3.76 5.91 -15.31
C ALA A 137 -4.81 4.99 -15.92
N ARG A 138 -5.83 5.56 -16.57
CA ARG A 138 -6.87 4.81 -17.27
C ARG A 138 -6.32 4.03 -18.45
N ASP A 139 -5.38 4.61 -19.21
CA ASP A 139 -4.76 3.92 -20.34
C ASP A 139 -3.86 2.77 -19.85
N ALA A 140 -3.07 2.98 -18.78
CA ALA A 140 -2.32 1.90 -18.13
C ALA A 140 -3.25 0.77 -17.66
N MET A 141 -4.41 1.10 -17.07
CA MET A 141 -5.41 0.11 -16.68
C MET A 141 -5.98 -0.66 -17.89
N LYS A 142 -6.27 0.02 -19.00
CA LYS A 142 -6.76 -0.63 -20.24
C LYS A 142 -5.73 -1.62 -20.78
N ASP A 143 -4.47 -1.23 -20.83
CA ASP A 143 -3.38 -2.08 -21.32
C ASP A 143 -3.20 -3.31 -20.43
N TRP A 144 -3.19 -3.10 -19.11
CA TRP A 144 -3.13 -4.19 -18.15
C TRP A 144 -4.31 -5.16 -18.32
N LEU A 145 -5.54 -4.66 -18.46
CA LEU A 145 -6.73 -5.49 -18.73
C LEU A 145 -6.66 -6.23 -20.07
N GLY A 146 -6.02 -5.64 -21.08
CA GLY A 146 -5.75 -6.26 -22.37
C GLY A 146 -4.83 -7.49 -22.27
N SER A 147 -3.88 -7.46 -21.33
CA SER A 147 -2.92 -8.55 -21.09
C SER A 147 -3.52 -9.79 -20.39
N LEU A 148 -4.73 -9.68 -19.82
CA LEU A 148 -5.32 -10.74 -19.00
C LEU A 148 -6.01 -11.81 -19.86
N TRP A 149 -5.27 -12.86 -20.23
CA TRP A 149 -5.75 -13.92 -21.13
C TRP A 149 -7.08 -14.59 -20.69
N PHE A 150 -7.27 -14.80 -19.39
CA PHE A 150 -8.46 -15.45 -18.82
C PHE A 150 -9.54 -14.49 -18.29
N ALA A 151 -9.43 -13.19 -18.57
CA ALA A 151 -10.48 -12.24 -18.20
C ALA A 151 -11.70 -12.39 -19.13
N PRO A 152 -12.94 -12.28 -18.62
CA PRO A 152 -14.15 -12.20 -19.44
C PRO A 152 -14.11 -11.00 -20.39
N ASN A 153 -14.61 -11.16 -21.63
CA ASN A 153 -14.66 -10.06 -22.60
C ASN A 153 -15.50 -8.87 -22.10
N GLY A 154 -16.51 -9.13 -21.26
CA GLY A 154 -17.32 -8.09 -20.62
C GLY A 154 -16.52 -7.16 -19.70
N LEU A 155 -15.39 -7.61 -19.17
CA LEU A 155 -14.50 -6.78 -18.36
C LEU A 155 -13.76 -5.75 -19.20
N GLN A 156 -13.27 -6.17 -20.37
CA GLN A 156 -12.64 -5.26 -21.33
C GLN A 156 -13.66 -4.22 -21.83
N ASN A 157 -14.93 -4.61 -21.99
CA ASN A 157 -16.00 -3.68 -22.33
C ASN A 157 -16.30 -2.68 -21.20
N TYR A 158 -16.14 -3.05 -19.93
CA TYR A 158 -16.22 -2.09 -18.82
C TYR A 158 -15.13 -1.02 -18.93
N ALA A 159 -13.88 -1.43 -19.17
CA ALA A 159 -12.76 -0.49 -19.35
C ALA A 159 -12.91 0.40 -20.60
N ARG A 160 -13.53 -0.13 -21.67
CA ARG A 160 -13.81 0.62 -22.91
C ARG A 160 -14.92 1.65 -22.77
N LYS A 161 -15.78 1.58 -21.74
CA LYS A 161 -16.87 2.54 -21.52
C LYS A 161 -16.41 3.90 -20.97
N GLY A 162 -15.10 4.12 -20.79
CA GLY A 162 -14.55 5.43 -20.43
C GLY A 162 -14.97 5.91 -19.06
N ARG A 163 -15.28 5.01 -18.12
CA ARG A 163 -15.55 5.41 -16.73
C ARG A 163 -14.30 6.05 -16.15
N ARG A 164 -14.51 7.19 -15.48
CA ARG A 164 -13.45 7.91 -14.78
C ARG A 164 -12.93 7.08 -13.62
N MET A 165 -11.64 7.18 -13.36
CA MET A 165 -11.01 6.71 -12.13
C MET A 165 -11.12 7.80 -11.06
N ASP A 166 -11.29 7.41 -9.80
CA ASP A 166 -11.20 8.32 -8.67
C ASP A 166 -9.73 8.43 -8.26
N GLY A 167 -9.22 9.66 -8.15
CA GLY A 167 -7.89 9.92 -7.57
C GLY A 167 -7.99 10.01 -6.05
N ILE A 168 -7.26 9.15 -5.35
CA ILE A 168 -7.32 9.04 -3.89
C ILE A 168 -5.91 9.03 -3.31
N TYR A 169 -5.71 9.81 -2.26
CA TYR A 169 -4.60 9.66 -1.34
C TYR A 169 -4.92 8.59 -0.30
N VAL A 170 -4.15 7.51 -0.36
CA VAL A 170 -4.26 6.39 0.57
C VAL A 170 -3.27 6.62 1.73
N PRO A 171 -3.69 6.44 2.98
CA PRO A 171 -2.84 6.67 4.14
C PRO A 171 -1.87 5.51 4.35
N TYR A 172 -0.65 5.86 4.72
CA TYR A 172 0.42 4.94 5.08
C TYR A 172 1.14 5.42 6.33
N TRP A 173 1.68 4.47 7.07
CA TRP A 173 2.70 4.71 8.08
C TRP A 173 4.07 4.45 7.48
N THR A 174 5.03 5.31 7.77
CA THR A 174 6.45 4.96 7.64
C THR A 174 7.08 4.90 9.02
N TYR A 175 8.01 3.97 9.21
CA TYR A 175 8.70 3.77 10.47
C TYR A 175 10.20 3.69 10.25
N ASP A 176 10.91 4.43 11.09
CA ASP A 176 12.36 4.37 11.16
C ASP A 176 12.77 3.69 12.46
N ALA A 177 13.84 2.89 12.37
CA ALA A 177 14.34 2.17 13.52
C ALA A 177 15.82 1.82 13.38
N ASP A 178 16.59 2.14 14.41
CA ASP A 178 17.89 1.52 14.63
C ASP A 178 17.71 0.16 15.30
N THR A 179 18.33 -0.87 14.74
CA THR A 179 18.29 -2.23 15.28
C THR A 179 19.69 -2.75 15.60
N ARG A 180 19.78 -3.43 16.74
CA ARG A 180 20.97 -4.19 17.15
C ARG A 180 20.51 -5.59 17.53
N SER A 181 20.99 -6.57 16.80
CA SER A 181 20.56 -7.96 16.95
C SER A 181 21.74 -8.86 17.28
N SER A 182 21.59 -9.69 18.30
CA SER A 182 22.51 -10.79 18.61
C SER A 182 21.86 -12.12 18.24
N TYR A 183 22.63 -13.06 17.70
CA TYR A 183 22.06 -14.31 17.22
C TYR A 183 22.91 -15.54 17.57
N THR A 184 22.24 -16.68 17.57
CA THR A 184 22.86 -18.01 17.59
C THR A 184 22.28 -18.89 16.47
N GLY A 185 23.11 -19.76 15.91
CA GLY A 185 22.74 -20.56 14.76
C GLY A 185 23.82 -21.59 14.41
N GLN A 186 23.75 -22.09 13.17
CA GLN A 186 24.70 -23.04 12.62
C GLN A 186 25.02 -22.74 11.16
N ARG A 187 26.32 -22.83 10.84
CA ARG A 187 26.85 -22.82 9.48
C ARG A 187 26.91 -24.25 8.96
N GLY A 188 26.24 -24.50 7.85
CA GLY A 188 26.25 -25.78 7.15
C GLY A 188 27.17 -25.72 5.93
N THR A 189 28.16 -26.61 5.88
CA THR A 189 28.99 -26.82 4.68
C THR A 189 28.59 -28.13 4.01
N ILE A 190 28.23 -28.06 2.73
CA ILE A 190 27.89 -29.21 1.90
C ILE A 190 29.19 -29.94 1.54
N TYR A 191 29.18 -31.25 1.74
CA TYR A 191 30.22 -32.14 1.24
C TYR A 191 29.58 -33.39 0.66
N TYR A 192 30.24 -33.98 -0.33
CA TYR A 192 29.73 -35.15 -1.02
C TYR A 192 30.38 -36.42 -0.47
N VAL A 193 29.57 -37.44 -0.26
CA VAL A 193 30.04 -38.79 0.07
C VAL A 193 29.54 -39.79 -0.96
N THR A 194 30.43 -40.69 -1.36
CA THR A 194 30.10 -41.78 -2.26
C THR A 194 29.35 -42.86 -1.50
N LYS A 195 28.14 -43.22 -1.94
CA LYS A 195 27.34 -44.31 -1.38
C LYS A 195 26.98 -45.31 -2.46
N THR A 196 27.20 -46.59 -2.17
CA THR A 196 26.72 -47.69 -3.01
C THR A 196 25.21 -47.84 -2.83
N VAL A 197 24.45 -47.70 -3.91
CA VAL A 197 23.01 -47.93 -3.96
C VAL A 197 22.70 -49.02 -4.99
N THR A 198 21.67 -49.82 -4.74
CA THR A 198 21.21 -50.81 -5.71
C THR A 198 20.06 -50.21 -6.51
N VAL A 199 20.22 -50.12 -7.84
CA VAL A 199 19.17 -49.66 -8.76
C VAL A 199 19.00 -50.76 -9.80
N ASN A 200 17.78 -51.28 -9.95
CA ASN A 200 17.45 -52.39 -10.87
C ASN A 200 18.37 -53.61 -10.70
N GLY A 201 18.64 -54.01 -9.45
CA GLY A 201 19.48 -55.18 -9.13
C GLY A 201 20.99 -54.99 -9.32
N LYS A 202 21.46 -53.84 -9.86
CA LYS A 202 22.89 -53.53 -10.03
C LYS A 202 23.37 -52.54 -8.99
N ARG A 203 24.55 -52.78 -8.41
CA ARG A 203 25.21 -51.84 -7.49
C ARG A 203 25.79 -50.67 -8.28
N GLN A 204 25.41 -49.45 -7.92
CA GLN A 204 25.89 -48.21 -8.52
C GLN A 204 26.45 -47.30 -7.43
N GLN A 205 27.52 -46.59 -7.73
CA GLN A 205 28.04 -45.54 -6.84
C GLN A 205 27.33 -44.23 -7.14
N ARG A 206 26.78 -43.58 -6.10
CA ARG A 206 26.15 -42.28 -6.23
C ARG A 206 26.74 -41.30 -5.22
N GLN A 207 27.04 -40.10 -5.68
CA GLN A 207 27.40 -38.99 -4.80
C GLN A 207 26.15 -38.50 -4.07
N VAL A 208 26.21 -38.49 -2.74
CA VAL A 208 25.14 -38.01 -1.88
C VAL A 208 25.63 -36.79 -1.11
N ALA A 209 24.91 -35.68 -1.23
CA ALA A 209 25.21 -34.47 -0.47
C ALA A 209 24.90 -34.69 1.02
N LYS A 210 25.87 -34.38 1.88
CA LYS A 210 25.71 -34.28 3.33
C LYS A 210 26.05 -32.87 3.78
N VAL A 211 25.49 -32.45 4.92
CA VAL A 211 25.75 -31.13 5.49
C VAL A 211 26.48 -31.30 6.81
N ARG A 212 27.65 -30.67 6.94
CA ARG A 212 28.38 -30.58 8.22
C ARG A 212 27.98 -29.27 8.90
N TRP A 213 27.33 -29.37 10.05
CA TRP A 213 26.93 -28.22 10.85
C TRP A 213 28.01 -27.86 11.87
N ARG A 214 28.32 -26.57 11.97
CA ARG A 214 29.14 -25.98 13.04
C ARG A 214 28.35 -24.85 13.69
N SER A 215 28.51 -24.65 14.99
CA SER A 215 27.90 -23.51 15.69
C SER A 215 28.37 -22.19 15.08
N ALA A 216 27.47 -21.23 15.02
CA ALA A 216 27.74 -19.85 14.64
C ALA A 216 26.98 -18.93 15.59
N SER A 217 27.58 -17.81 15.95
CA SER A 217 26.95 -16.73 16.68
C SER A 217 27.59 -15.43 16.24
N GLY A 218 26.84 -14.34 16.37
CA GLY A 218 27.29 -13.05 15.89
C GLY A 218 26.34 -11.94 16.28
N ARG A 219 26.61 -10.76 15.74
CA ARG A 219 25.79 -9.57 15.92
C ARG A 219 25.63 -8.89 14.57
N VAL A 220 24.42 -8.47 14.26
CA VAL A 220 24.11 -7.63 13.10
C VAL A 220 23.46 -6.34 13.57
N ALA A 221 23.68 -5.26 12.84
CA ALA A 221 23.02 -3.98 13.08
C ALA A 221 22.51 -3.44 11.75
N ARG A 222 21.33 -2.85 11.77
CA ARG A 222 20.69 -2.26 10.59
C ARG A 222 19.88 -1.05 11.01
N PHE A 223 20.03 0.03 10.25
CA PHE A 223 19.07 1.13 10.24
C PHE A 223 17.98 0.81 9.21
N PHE A 224 16.73 0.95 9.61
CA PHE A 224 15.57 0.90 8.76
C PHE A 224 15.07 2.32 8.56
N ASP A 225 14.99 2.72 7.29
CA ASP A 225 14.54 4.04 6.83
C ASP A 225 13.25 3.83 6.04
N ASP A 226 12.18 4.50 6.45
CA ASP A 226 10.86 4.49 5.84
C ASP A 226 10.29 3.07 5.56
N VAL A 227 10.21 2.23 6.60
CA VAL A 227 9.46 0.96 6.50
C VAL A 227 7.98 1.27 6.31
N LEU A 228 7.53 1.12 5.07
CA LEU A 228 6.20 1.51 4.63
C LEU A 228 5.15 0.45 4.99
N VAL A 229 4.05 0.89 5.62
CA VAL A 229 2.92 0.04 6.00
C VAL A 229 1.61 0.72 5.60
N LEU A 230 0.76 0.00 4.85
CA LEU A 230 -0.56 0.50 4.45
C LEU A 230 -1.42 0.75 5.68
N ALA A 231 -1.94 1.97 5.82
CA ALA A 231 -2.78 2.36 6.95
C ALA A 231 -4.30 2.24 6.66
N SER A 232 -4.67 1.58 5.57
CA SER A 232 -6.05 1.41 5.08
C SER A 232 -6.51 -0.06 5.16
N LYS A 233 -7.81 -0.26 5.39
CA LYS A 233 -8.49 -1.57 5.31
C LYS A 233 -9.43 -1.67 4.09
N SER A 234 -9.56 -0.58 3.31
CA SER A 234 -10.54 -0.46 2.23
C SER A 234 -10.07 -1.05 0.90
N LEU A 235 -8.76 -1.18 0.74
CA LEU A 235 -8.11 -1.80 -0.41
C LEU A 235 -7.53 -3.16 -0.03
N PRO A 236 -7.67 -4.22 -0.86
CA PRO A 236 -7.05 -5.49 -0.54
C PRO A 236 -5.54 -5.36 -0.56
N LYS A 237 -4.93 -5.50 0.62
CA LYS A 237 -3.50 -5.28 0.88
C LYS A 237 -2.56 -5.91 -0.16
N LYS A 238 -2.85 -7.14 -0.60
CA LYS A 238 -2.09 -7.83 -1.65
C LYS A 238 -1.88 -7.00 -2.93
N TYR A 239 -2.91 -6.28 -3.38
CA TYR A 239 -2.80 -5.46 -4.60
C TYR A 239 -2.11 -4.13 -4.32
N THR A 240 -2.36 -3.55 -3.16
CA THR A 240 -1.80 -2.28 -2.74
C THR A 240 -0.29 -2.38 -2.45
N ASP A 241 0.16 -3.42 -1.73
CA ASP A 241 1.59 -3.73 -1.55
C ASP A 241 2.28 -3.96 -2.91
N ALA A 242 1.57 -4.58 -3.86
CA ALA A 242 2.08 -4.84 -5.21
C ALA A 242 2.14 -3.61 -6.11
N LEU A 243 1.77 -2.41 -5.63
CA LEU A 243 2.00 -1.13 -6.29
C LEU A 243 3.43 -0.61 -6.12
N GLU A 244 4.20 -1.18 -5.20
CA GLU A 244 5.62 -0.88 -5.01
C GLU A 244 6.46 -1.10 -6.29
N PRO A 245 7.61 -0.42 -6.44
CA PRO A 245 8.22 0.51 -5.47
C PRO A 245 7.57 1.90 -5.46
N TRP A 246 7.61 2.55 -4.29
CA TRP A 246 7.26 3.96 -4.12
C TRP A 246 8.52 4.81 -4.11
N ASP A 247 8.46 5.97 -4.75
CA ASP A 247 9.53 6.97 -4.73
C ASP A 247 9.33 7.90 -3.52
N LEU A 248 9.67 7.38 -2.33
CA LEU A 248 9.51 8.14 -1.07
C LEU A 248 10.47 9.34 -0.98
N SER A 249 11.52 9.35 -1.79
CA SER A 249 12.45 10.49 -1.87
C SER A 249 11.80 11.76 -2.45
N ALA A 250 10.68 11.61 -3.15
CA ALA A 250 9.88 12.70 -3.69
C ALA A 250 8.68 13.09 -2.79
N LEU A 251 8.69 12.66 -1.52
CA LEU A 251 7.73 13.14 -0.54
C LEU A 251 7.90 14.65 -0.35
N GLU A 252 6.78 15.37 -0.37
CA GLU A 252 6.70 16.79 -0.07
C GLU A 252 6.03 16.96 1.30
N PRO A 253 6.39 17.99 2.09
CA PRO A 253 5.64 18.35 3.28
C PRO A 253 4.15 18.45 2.98
N TYR A 254 3.32 17.97 3.91
CA TYR A 254 1.88 17.98 3.70
C TYR A 254 1.36 19.41 3.52
N ALA A 255 0.67 19.63 2.41
CA ALA A 255 -0.01 20.87 2.08
C ALA A 255 -1.41 20.51 1.52
N PRO A 256 -2.50 21.03 2.07
CA PRO A 256 -3.86 20.70 1.64
C PRO A 256 -4.14 20.91 0.14
N GLU A 257 -3.40 21.81 -0.50
CA GLU A 257 -3.46 22.12 -1.93
C GLU A 257 -3.28 20.87 -2.78
N TYR A 258 -2.48 19.90 -2.34
CA TYR A 258 -2.29 18.63 -3.05
C TYR A 258 -3.58 17.79 -3.13
N LEU A 259 -4.53 17.99 -2.22
CA LEU A 259 -5.85 17.35 -2.25
C LEU A 259 -6.86 18.08 -3.14
N ALA A 260 -6.56 19.26 -3.67
CA ALA A 260 -7.50 20.01 -4.49
C ALA A 260 -7.94 19.19 -5.71
N GLY A 261 -9.18 18.69 -5.72
CA GLY A 261 -9.70 17.81 -6.77
C GLY A 261 -9.42 16.31 -6.58
N PHE A 262 -8.80 15.91 -5.47
CA PHE A 262 -8.57 14.54 -5.02
C PHE A 262 -9.30 14.26 -3.71
N ARG A 263 -9.36 13.01 -3.28
CA ARG A 263 -9.90 12.62 -1.96
C ARG A 263 -8.82 12.02 -1.10
N ALA A 264 -8.91 12.16 0.22
CA ALA A 264 -8.12 11.37 1.15
C ALA A 264 -8.99 10.35 1.87
N GLU A 265 -8.38 9.20 2.18
CA GLU A 265 -8.94 8.23 3.10
C GLU A 265 -8.33 8.44 4.49
N ALA A 266 -9.15 8.42 5.53
CA ALA A 266 -8.65 8.38 6.90
C ALA A 266 -8.06 6.99 7.20
N TYR A 267 -6.98 6.92 8.00
CA TYR A 267 -6.39 5.64 8.35
C TYR A 267 -7.35 4.78 9.19
N ALA A 268 -7.41 3.50 8.89
CA ALA A 268 -8.20 2.49 9.60
C ALA A 268 -7.32 1.46 10.34
N VAL A 269 -6.02 1.46 10.07
CA VAL A 269 -5.00 0.70 10.81
C VAL A 269 -4.34 1.66 11.80
N SER A 270 -4.40 1.33 13.08
CA SER A 270 -3.81 2.17 14.13
C SER A 270 -2.28 2.21 14.02
N LEU A 271 -1.65 3.21 14.64
CA LEU A 271 -0.19 3.32 14.71
C LEU A 271 0.46 2.06 15.33
N GLU A 272 -0.18 1.46 16.33
CA GLU A 272 0.28 0.22 16.99
C GLU A 272 0.16 -1.00 16.07
N GLU A 273 -0.99 -1.17 15.39
CA GLU A 273 -1.21 -2.26 14.45
C GLU A 273 -0.21 -2.17 13.29
N GLY A 274 -0.01 -0.96 12.75
CA GLY A 274 0.97 -0.70 11.68
C GLY A 274 2.40 -0.99 12.13
N PHE A 275 2.77 -0.62 13.36
CA PHE A 275 4.12 -0.87 13.87
C PHE A 275 4.37 -2.37 14.07
N GLY A 276 3.36 -3.13 14.50
CA GLY A 276 3.44 -4.59 14.56
C GLY A 276 3.77 -5.22 13.20
N GLU A 277 3.18 -4.71 12.11
CA GLU A 277 3.51 -5.15 10.76
C GLU A 277 4.92 -4.73 10.33
N ALA A 278 5.29 -3.46 10.57
CA ALA A 278 6.63 -2.94 10.27
C ALA A 278 7.70 -3.77 10.99
N ARG A 279 7.47 -4.12 12.27
CA ARG A 279 8.36 -4.97 13.06
C ARG A 279 8.51 -6.36 12.44
N ALA A 280 7.42 -6.99 12.01
CA ALA A 280 7.49 -8.29 11.33
C ALA A 280 8.26 -8.21 10.00
N HIS A 281 8.18 -7.09 9.28
CA HIS A 281 9.01 -6.85 8.09
C HIS A 281 10.49 -6.70 8.45
N MET A 282 10.80 -5.86 9.44
CA MET A 282 12.17 -5.66 9.95
C MET A 282 12.79 -7.00 10.39
N ASP A 283 12.06 -7.82 11.14
CA ASP A 283 12.54 -9.12 11.64
C ASP A 283 12.88 -10.09 10.50
N ARG A 284 12.07 -10.13 9.42
CA ARG A 284 12.38 -10.95 8.24
C ARG A 284 13.66 -10.50 7.54
N VAL A 285 13.91 -9.19 7.50
CA VAL A 285 15.11 -8.61 6.90
C VAL A 285 16.33 -8.90 7.78
N ILE A 286 16.21 -8.72 9.09
CA ILE A 286 17.26 -9.07 10.07
C ILE A 286 17.60 -10.56 9.99
N GLU A 287 16.60 -11.45 9.87
CA GLU A 287 16.85 -12.88 9.71
C GLU A 287 17.68 -13.19 8.44
N ARG A 288 17.46 -12.45 7.35
CA ARG A 288 18.27 -12.57 6.12
C ARG A 288 19.70 -12.10 6.36
N ASP A 289 19.88 -10.98 7.06
CA ASP A 289 21.22 -10.46 7.41
C ASP A 289 21.97 -11.44 8.31
N VAL A 290 21.29 -12.02 9.29
CA VAL A 290 21.85 -13.07 10.15
C VAL A 290 22.25 -14.29 9.33
N LYS A 291 21.42 -14.74 8.39
CA LYS A 291 21.78 -15.86 7.49
C LYS A 291 23.00 -15.51 6.64
N PHE A 292 23.09 -14.28 6.14
CA PHE A 292 24.25 -13.83 5.38
C PHE A 292 25.52 -13.80 6.24
N ASP A 293 25.46 -13.26 7.46
CA ASP A 293 26.57 -13.21 8.42
C ASP A 293 27.03 -14.62 8.87
N ILE A 294 26.08 -15.55 9.10
CA ILE A 294 26.39 -16.96 9.35
C ILE A 294 27.17 -17.55 8.17
N GLY A 295 26.82 -17.25 6.92
CA GLY A 295 27.50 -17.75 5.73
C GLY A 295 27.40 -19.26 5.52
N GLY A 296 28.26 -19.82 4.65
CA GLY A 296 28.23 -21.24 4.26
C GLY A 296 27.16 -21.59 3.21
N ASP A 297 27.00 -22.88 2.92
CA ASP A 297 26.08 -23.36 1.87
C ASP A 297 24.63 -23.51 2.37
N ARG A 298 24.47 -23.70 3.68
CA ARG A 298 23.18 -23.81 4.38
C ARG A 298 23.28 -23.12 5.73
N GLN A 299 22.18 -22.54 6.18
CA GLN A 299 22.10 -21.83 7.46
C GLN A 299 20.94 -22.37 8.28
N ARG A 300 21.14 -22.43 9.60
CA ARG A 300 20.08 -22.58 10.60
C ARG A 300 20.21 -21.46 11.59
N VAL A 301 19.13 -20.71 11.80
CA VAL A 301 19.04 -19.69 12.83
C VAL A 301 18.24 -20.29 13.98
N HIS A 302 18.78 -20.22 15.19
CA HIS A 302 18.13 -20.77 16.38
C HIS A 302 17.47 -19.68 17.20
N ASN A 303 18.17 -18.57 17.42
CA ASN A 303 17.64 -17.43 18.15
C ASN A 303 18.17 -16.12 17.56
N ILE A 304 17.34 -15.09 17.57
CA ILE A 304 17.72 -13.70 17.32
C ILE A 304 17.09 -12.86 18.43
N ASP A 305 17.92 -12.12 19.16
CA ASP A 305 17.48 -11.13 20.14
C ASP A 305 17.77 -9.73 19.57
N THR A 306 16.73 -8.94 19.36
CA THR A 306 16.81 -7.63 18.68
C THR A 306 16.32 -6.52 19.60
N THR A 307 17.21 -5.58 19.92
CA THR A 307 16.87 -4.31 20.56
C THR A 307 16.63 -3.23 19.50
N LEU A 308 15.59 -2.41 19.68
CA LEU A 308 15.37 -1.22 18.85
C LEU A 308 15.62 0.07 19.63
N SER A 309 16.09 1.09 18.92
CA SER A 309 16.27 2.45 19.39
C SER A 309 15.90 3.46 18.31
N ASN A 310 15.79 4.74 18.67
CA ASN A 310 15.50 5.85 17.75
C ASN A 310 14.26 5.57 16.89
N LEU A 311 13.17 5.19 17.55
CA LEU A 311 11.92 4.82 16.89
C LEU A 311 11.11 6.06 16.55
N THR A 312 10.98 6.34 15.27
CA THR A 312 10.18 7.45 14.74
C THR A 312 9.20 6.96 13.69
N PHE A 313 8.20 7.79 13.40
CA PHE A 313 7.20 7.49 12.37
C PHE A 313 6.68 8.74 11.67
N LYS A 314 6.09 8.55 10.49
CA LYS A 314 5.33 9.57 9.75
C LYS A 314 3.99 8.99 9.30
N HIS A 315 2.92 9.78 9.41
CA HIS A 315 1.71 9.57 8.61
C HIS A 315 1.95 10.19 7.23
N VAL A 316 1.84 9.40 6.16
CA VAL A 316 2.03 9.88 4.78
C VAL A 316 0.89 9.49 3.87
N LEU A 317 0.62 10.33 2.88
CA LEU A 317 -0.42 10.13 1.88
C LEU A 317 0.17 9.75 0.53
N LEU A 318 -0.19 8.58 0.00
CA LEU A 318 0.33 8.09 -1.28
C LEU A 318 -0.74 8.10 -2.38
N PRO A 319 -0.40 8.50 -3.63
CA PRO A 319 -1.37 8.77 -4.68
C PRO A 319 -1.75 7.49 -5.42
N VAL A 320 -3.03 7.15 -5.41
CA VAL A 320 -3.59 5.97 -6.09
C VAL A 320 -4.79 6.38 -6.94
N TRP A 321 -4.77 6.00 -8.21
CA TRP A 321 -5.97 6.03 -9.04
C TRP A 321 -6.75 4.73 -8.84
N LEU A 322 -8.03 4.85 -8.50
CA LEU A 322 -8.90 3.74 -8.14
C LEU A 322 -10.09 3.65 -9.09
N ALA A 323 -10.39 2.42 -9.52
CA ALA A 323 -11.62 2.11 -10.21
C ALA A 323 -12.28 0.89 -9.56
N ALA A 324 -13.47 1.08 -8.97
CA ALA A 324 -14.29 0.01 -8.46
C ALA A 324 -15.47 -0.27 -9.41
N TYR A 325 -15.79 -1.55 -9.62
CA TYR A 325 -16.95 -1.93 -10.42
C TYR A 325 -17.62 -3.21 -9.94
N LYS A 326 -18.91 -3.31 -10.21
CA LYS A 326 -19.72 -4.49 -9.88
C LYS A 326 -19.86 -5.40 -11.10
N TYR A 327 -19.53 -6.67 -10.93
CA TYR A 327 -19.74 -7.72 -11.92
C TYR A 327 -20.35 -8.95 -11.25
N ARG A 328 -21.56 -9.31 -11.68
CA ARG A 328 -22.35 -10.42 -11.11
C ARG A 328 -22.49 -10.33 -9.58
N GLY A 329 -22.83 -9.14 -9.09
CA GLY A 329 -23.02 -8.88 -7.66
C GLY A 329 -21.73 -8.81 -6.82
N LYS A 330 -20.55 -9.01 -7.42
CA LYS A 330 -19.25 -8.88 -6.75
C LYS A 330 -18.55 -7.61 -7.18
N THR A 331 -17.97 -6.89 -6.22
CA THR A 331 -17.11 -5.73 -6.48
C THR A 331 -15.71 -6.21 -6.83
N TYR A 332 -15.12 -5.59 -7.83
CA TYR A 332 -13.73 -5.76 -8.24
C TYR A 332 -13.09 -4.38 -8.31
N ARG A 333 -11.84 -4.29 -7.87
CA ARG A 333 -11.09 -3.03 -7.78
C ARG A 333 -9.83 -3.09 -8.62
N PHE A 334 -9.54 -1.99 -9.30
CA PHE A 334 -8.26 -1.74 -9.94
C PHE A 334 -7.61 -0.54 -9.28
N VAL A 335 -6.36 -0.70 -8.90
CA VAL A 335 -5.52 0.35 -8.35
C VAL A 335 -4.37 0.60 -9.31
N VAL A 336 -4.07 1.86 -9.53
CA VAL A 336 -2.94 2.30 -10.35
C VAL A 336 -2.10 3.25 -9.51
N ASN A 337 -0.80 2.95 -9.41
CA ASN A 337 0.15 3.81 -8.74
C ASN A 337 0.18 5.18 -9.46
N GLY A 338 -0.19 6.26 -8.76
CA GLY A 338 -0.29 7.62 -9.31
C GLY A 338 1.05 8.26 -9.68
N ARG A 339 2.16 7.56 -9.43
CA ARG A 339 3.53 7.94 -9.81
C ARG A 339 4.06 7.16 -11.00
N THR A 340 3.90 5.84 -10.96
CA THR A 340 4.58 4.91 -11.90
C THR A 340 3.65 4.33 -12.96
N GLY A 341 2.33 4.40 -12.76
CA GLY A 341 1.34 3.79 -13.65
C GLY A 341 1.23 2.27 -13.46
N ARG A 342 1.93 1.70 -12.48
CA ARG A 342 1.84 0.26 -12.15
C ARG A 342 0.42 -0.10 -11.75
N VAL A 343 -0.16 -1.09 -12.44
CA VAL A 343 -1.54 -1.51 -12.24
C VAL A 343 -1.59 -2.81 -11.44
N GLN A 344 -2.48 -2.86 -10.46
CA GLN A 344 -2.87 -4.08 -9.76
C GLN A 344 -4.39 -4.12 -9.62
N GLY A 345 -4.97 -5.31 -9.50
CA GLY A 345 -6.39 -5.38 -9.23
C GLY A 345 -7.01 -6.77 -9.29
N GLU A 346 -8.25 -6.80 -8.87
CA GLU A 346 -9.10 -7.98 -8.84
C GLU A 346 -9.65 -8.25 -10.25
N ARG A 347 -9.68 -9.53 -10.66
CA ARG A 347 -10.31 -9.91 -11.93
C ARG A 347 -11.25 -11.11 -11.76
N PRO A 348 -12.42 -11.13 -12.42
CA PRO A 348 -13.16 -12.35 -12.62
C PRO A 348 -12.40 -13.26 -13.58
N PHE A 349 -12.49 -14.58 -13.37
CA PHE A 349 -11.98 -15.58 -14.29
C PHE A 349 -13.10 -16.06 -15.22
N SER A 350 -12.81 -16.21 -16.51
CA SER A 350 -13.73 -16.82 -17.46
C SER A 350 -13.59 -18.33 -17.45
N ALA A 351 -14.54 -19.02 -16.79
CA ALA A 351 -14.57 -20.48 -16.76
C ALA A 351 -14.54 -21.10 -18.17
N ILE A 352 -15.28 -20.52 -19.14
CA ILE A 352 -15.30 -20.98 -20.53
C ILE A 352 -13.91 -20.90 -21.16
N LYS A 353 -13.19 -19.78 -21.01
CA LYS A 353 -11.82 -19.64 -21.56
C LYS A 353 -10.85 -20.64 -20.91
N ILE A 354 -10.98 -20.87 -19.60
CA ILE A 354 -10.17 -21.86 -18.88
C ILE A 354 -10.48 -23.27 -19.38
N THR A 355 -11.76 -23.66 -19.48
CA THR A 355 -12.16 -24.98 -19.98
C THR A 355 -11.65 -25.23 -21.40
N ILE A 356 -11.78 -24.25 -22.30
CA ILE A 356 -11.24 -24.35 -23.66
C ILE A 356 -9.71 -24.54 -23.63
N ALA A 357 -8.99 -23.77 -22.82
CA ALA A 357 -7.53 -23.90 -22.71
C ALA A 357 -7.11 -25.27 -22.16
N VAL A 358 -7.84 -25.82 -21.17
CA VAL A 358 -7.59 -27.15 -20.61
C VAL A 358 -7.84 -28.25 -21.66
N ILE A 359 -8.94 -28.16 -22.42
CA ILE A 359 -9.26 -29.13 -23.48
C ILE A 359 -8.19 -29.09 -24.57
N LEU A 360 -7.80 -27.90 -25.04
CA LEU A 360 -6.74 -27.75 -26.05
C LEU A 360 -5.39 -28.28 -25.54
N GLY A 361 -5.05 -28.03 -24.27
CA GLY A 361 -3.85 -28.57 -23.65
C GLY A 361 -3.86 -30.10 -23.57
N ALA A 362 -5.00 -30.71 -23.22
CA ALA A 362 -5.15 -32.16 -23.17
C ALA A 362 -5.03 -32.79 -24.57
N ILE A 363 -5.64 -32.17 -25.60
CA ILE A 363 -5.50 -32.62 -26.99
C ILE A 363 -4.04 -32.55 -27.44
N ALA A 364 -3.35 -31.44 -27.18
CA ALA A 364 -1.94 -31.28 -27.54
C ALA A 364 -1.05 -32.32 -26.84
N ALA A 365 -1.26 -32.57 -25.55
CA ALA A 365 -0.54 -33.61 -24.81
C ALA A 365 -0.81 -35.01 -25.37
N GLY A 366 -2.05 -35.31 -25.76
CA GLY A 366 -2.42 -36.57 -26.41
C GLY A 366 -1.73 -36.77 -27.76
N ILE A 367 -1.67 -35.73 -28.59
CA ILE A 367 -0.98 -35.75 -29.88
C ILE A 367 0.52 -35.99 -29.69
N ILE A 368 1.17 -35.26 -28.77
CA ILE A 368 2.59 -35.44 -28.47
C ILE A 368 2.85 -36.85 -27.95
N GLY A 369 2.03 -37.35 -27.02
CA GLY A 369 2.13 -38.71 -26.49
C GLY A 369 2.01 -39.77 -27.59
N TYR A 370 1.09 -39.59 -28.54
CA TYR A 370 0.94 -40.48 -29.69
C TYR A 370 2.17 -40.50 -30.59
N PHE A 371 2.74 -39.35 -30.95
CA PHE A 371 3.97 -39.30 -31.75
C PHE A 371 5.20 -39.85 -31.02
N VAL A 372 5.30 -39.64 -29.70
CA VAL A 372 6.37 -40.24 -28.89
C VAL A 372 6.22 -41.76 -28.85
N ALA A 373 5.00 -42.28 -28.72
CA ALA A 373 4.74 -43.72 -28.72
C ALA A 373 5.00 -44.38 -30.09
N LEU A 374 4.82 -43.65 -31.20
CA LEU A 374 5.15 -44.15 -32.55
C LEU A 374 6.66 -44.16 -32.84
N ASN A 375 7.45 -43.35 -32.13
CA ASN A 375 8.90 -43.23 -32.30
C ASN A 375 9.72 -44.04 -31.28
N GLN A 376 9.05 -44.82 -30.40
CA GLN A 376 9.65 -45.85 -29.56
C GLN A 376 9.38 -47.22 -30.17
#